data_AF-A0AAD9QJK1-F1
#
_entry.id   AF-A0AAD9QJK1-F1
#
_cell.length_a   1.000
_cell.length_b   1.000
_cell.length_c   1.000
_cell.angle_alpha   90.00
_cell.angle_beta   90.00
_cell.angle_gamma   90.00
#
_symmetry.space_group_name_H-M   'P 1'
#
loop_
_entity.id
_entity.type
_entity.pdbx_description
1 polymer ?
#
loop_
_entity_poly.entity_id
_entity_poly.type
_entity_poly.pdbx_seq_one_letter_code
_entity_poly.pdbx_strand_id
1 'polypeptide(L)'
;MYRKHAKANSKDSQQAMAVLKAGKLENNSDSSQKLIASLNCGGLWSLTLPAQKIFGKLESLFRQLTPIVNLQGINLSGITQKAITVSDKLSNFDLMVAEAIIKPGNHVRKDVLFSTVKLYVRVHAFSMSKDEIQRHKHTAIKTNKV
;
A
#
# COMPACT_ATOMS: atom_id res chain seq x y z
N MET A 1 29.78 11.79 6.72
CA MET A 1 29.50 10.51 7.42
C MET A 1 28.43 9.73 6.67
N TYR A 2 28.82 8.88 5.74
CA TYR A 2 27.91 8.00 4.99
C TYR A 2 27.45 6.89 5.94
N ARG A 3 26.22 6.96 6.48
CA ARG A 3 25.63 5.83 7.19
C ARG A 3 25.45 4.71 6.16
N LYS A 4 26.38 3.74 6.15
CA LYS A 4 26.14 2.44 5.51
C LYS A 4 24.80 1.95 6.06
N HIS A 5 23.81 1.72 5.19
CA HIS A 5 22.57 1.07 5.56
C HIS A 5 22.91 -0.32 6.09
N ALA A 6 23.17 -0.43 7.40
CA ALA A 6 23.28 -1.71 8.05
C ALA A 6 21.96 -2.43 7.76
N LYS A 7 22.01 -3.60 7.09
CA LYS A 7 20.88 -4.52 7.06
C LYS A 7 20.45 -4.67 8.52
N ALA A 8 19.28 -4.15 8.87
CA ALA A 8 18.68 -4.42 10.15
C ALA A 8 18.42 -5.92 10.17
N ASN A 9 19.35 -6.69 10.73
CA ASN A 9 19.26 -8.13 10.92
C ASN A 9 18.68 -8.46 12.30
N SER A 10 17.86 -7.56 12.84
CA SER A 10 17.11 -7.83 14.07
C SER A 10 16.11 -8.95 13.85
N LYS A 11 15.75 -9.64 14.93
CA LYS A 11 14.65 -10.63 14.89
C LYS A 11 13.36 -10.00 14.39
N ASP A 12 13.07 -8.77 14.81
CA ASP A 12 11.86 -8.05 14.44
C ASP A 12 11.80 -7.72 12.94
N SER A 13 12.91 -7.29 12.35
CA SER A 13 12.98 -7.04 10.90
C SER A 13 12.89 -8.33 10.08
N GLN A 14 13.42 -9.46 10.56
CA GLN A 14 13.23 -10.76 9.92
C GLN A 14 11.78 -11.22 9.97
N GLN A 15 11.12 -11.07 11.13
CA GLN A 15 9.69 -11.34 11.30
C GLN A 15 8.84 -10.44 10.40
N ALA A 16 9.11 -9.14 10.36
CA ALA A 16 8.43 -8.20 9.48
C ALA A 16 8.58 -8.59 8.01
N MET A 17 9.79 -8.95 7.59
CA MET A 17 10.02 -9.42 6.22
C MET A 17 9.31 -10.72 5.90
N ALA A 18 9.19 -11.65 6.85
CA ALA A 18 8.43 -12.89 6.65
C ALA A 18 6.95 -12.60 6.40
N VAL A 19 6.34 -11.70 7.16
CA VAL A 19 4.95 -11.27 6.96
C VAL A 19 4.76 -10.59 5.60
N LEU A 20 5.66 -9.69 5.21
CA LEU A 20 5.59 -9.03 3.91
C LEU A 20 5.75 -10.02 2.75
N LYS A 21 6.66 -10.99 2.87
CA LYS A 21 6.85 -12.06 1.88
C LYS A 21 5.65 -12.99 1.78
N ALA A 22 4.92 -13.25 2.85
CA ALA A 22 3.67 -14.02 2.80
C ALA A 22 2.57 -13.33 1.95
N GLY A 23 2.70 -12.02 1.70
CA GLY A 23 1.85 -11.30 0.75
C GLY A 23 2.22 -11.49 -0.72
N LYS A 24 3.40 -12.07 -1.01
CA LYS A 24 3.89 -12.33 -2.37
C LYS A 24 3.46 -13.73 -2.83
N LEU A 25 2.96 -13.80 -4.05
CA LEU A 25 2.66 -15.05 -4.74
C LEU A 25 3.94 -15.54 -5.45
N GLU A 26 4.37 -16.77 -5.15
CA GLU A 26 5.60 -17.32 -5.72
C GLU A 26 5.46 -17.78 -7.19
N ASN A 27 4.27 -18.25 -7.58
CA ASN A 27 4.00 -18.70 -8.95
C ASN A 27 3.01 -17.76 -9.65
N ASN A 28 3.47 -17.11 -10.71
CA ASN A 28 2.73 -16.05 -11.41
C ASN A 28 1.72 -16.58 -12.45
N SER A 29 1.15 -17.76 -12.20
CA SER A 29 0.22 -18.43 -13.12
C SER A 29 -1.22 -17.94 -12.99
N ASP A 30 -1.50 -17.10 -11.98
CA ASP A 30 -2.86 -16.67 -11.69
C ASP A 30 -3.29 -15.50 -12.58
N SER A 31 -4.29 -15.75 -13.42
CA SER A 31 -4.80 -14.84 -14.46
C SER A 31 -5.46 -13.56 -13.91
N SER A 32 -5.59 -13.44 -12.58
CA SER A 32 -6.22 -12.33 -11.88
C SER A 32 -5.39 -11.04 -11.91
N GLN A 33 -4.07 -11.13 -12.05
CA GLN A 33 -3.14 -9.98 -12.03
C GLN A 33 -2.50 -9.69 -13.39
N LYS A 34 -3.34 -9.59 -14.43
CA LYS A 34 -2.91 -9.42 -15.84
C LYS A 34 -1.90 -8.29 -16.06
N LEU A 35 -2.10 -7.12 -15.43
CA LEU A 35 -1.18 -5.98 -15.59
C LEU A 35 0.21 -6.30 -15.05
N ILE A 36 0.32 -7.00 -13.91
CA ILE A 36 1.60 -7.42 -13.36
C ILE A 36 2.23 -8.43 -14.30
N ALA A 37 1.48 -9.44 -14.76
CA ALA A 37 1.99 -10.45 -15.69
C ALA A 37 2.52 -9.83 -17.00
N SER A 38 1.84 -8.81 -17.55
CA SER A 38 2.22 -8.19 -18.83
C SER A 38 3.34 -7.15 -18.72
N LEU A 39 3.49 -6.46 -17.58
CA LEU A 39 4.43 -5.35 -17.42
C LEU A 39 5.65 -5.71 -16.56
N ASN A 40 5.71 -6.91 -15.99
CA ASN A 40 6.80 -7.31 -15.12
C ASN A 40 8.09 -7.60 -15.90
N CYS A 41 9.12 -6.76 -15.70
CA CYS A 41 10.49 -7.01 -16.18
C CYS A 41 11.39 -7.72 -15.15
N GLY A 42 10.79 -8.48 -14.20
CA GLY A 42 11.49 -9.22 -13.15
C GLY A 42 11.53 -8.55 -11.77
N GLY A 43 10.98 -7.35 -11.63
CA GLY A 43 10.99 -6.57 -10.39
C GLY A 43 9.66 -6.47 -9.64
N LEU A 44 8.53 -6.83 -10.27
CA LEU A 44 7.20 -6.73 -9.68
C LEU A 44 6.80 -8.03 -8.99
N TRP A 45 6.13 -7.89 -7.86
CA TRP A 45 5.55 -9.00 -7.11
C TRP A 45 4.07 -9.13 -7.43
N SER A 46 3.66 -10.34 -7.78
CA SER A 46 2.25 -10.70 -7.73
C SER A 46 1.84 -10.92 -6.29
N LEU A 47 0.63 -10.49 -5.95
CA LEU A 47 0.13 -10.51 -4.57
C LEU A 47 -0.80 -11.69 -4.33
N THR A 48 -0.78 -12.23 -3.11
CA THR A 48 -1.78 -13.20 -2.66
C THR A 48 -3.17 -12.56 -2.57
N LEU A 49 -4.23 -13.35 -2.63
CA LEU A 49 -5.61 -12.84 -2.54
C LEU A 49 -5.88 -12.03 -1.25
N PRO A 50 -5.39 -12.42 -0.06
CA PRO A 50 -5.52 -11.60 1.14
C PRO A 50 -4.85 -10.23 0.99
N ALA A 51 -3.63 -10.17 0.45
CA ALA A 51 -2.92 -8.92 0.22
C ALA A 51 -3.68 -8.00 -0.76
N GLN A 52 -4.20 -8.56 -1.86
CA GLN A 52 -5.04 -7.81 -2.80
C GLN A 52 -6.28 -7.22 -2.13
N LYS A 53 -6.99 -7.99 -1.29
CA LYS A 53 -8.17 -7.53 -0.55
C LYS A 53 -7.84 -6.38 0.41
N ILE A 54 -6.69 -6.43 1.08
CA ILE A 54 -6.22 -5.34 1.96
C ILE A 54 -6.07 -4.04 1.16
N PHE A 55 -5.35 -4.09 0.03
CA PHE A 55 -5.13 -2.91 -0.81
C PHE A 55 -6.40 -2.41 -1.49
N GLY A 56 -7.28 -3.30 -1.96
CA GLY A 56 -8.57 -2.91 -2.52
C GLY A 56 -9.47 -2.18 -1.51
N LYS A 57 -9.48 -2.64 -0.25
CA LYS A 57 -10.22 -1.96 0.83
C LYS A 57 -9.56 -0.65 1.26
N LEU A 58 -8.23 -0.57 1.22
CA LEU A 58 -7.50 0.67 1.47
C LEU A 58 -7.83 1.72 0.40
N GLU A 59 -7.85 1.31 -0.87
CA GLU A 59 -8.19 2.16 -2.01
C GLU A 59 -9.62 2.68 -1.94
N SER A 60 -10.57 1.78 -1.68
CA SER A 60 -11.98 2.16 -1.52
C SER A 60 -12.17 3.19 -0.41
N LEU A 61 -11.54 2.97 0.75
CA LEU A 61 -11.62 3.91 1.88
C LEU A 61 -10.93 5.24 1.55
N PHE A 62 -9.77 5.22 0.89
CA PHE A 62 -9.05 6.43 0.53
C PHE A 62 -9.94 7.32 -0.35
N ARG A 63 -10.49 6.76 -1.45
CA ARG A 63 -11.37 7.51 -2.37
C ARG A 63 -12.60 8.09 -1.69
N GLN A 64 -13.20 7.36 -0.75
CA GLN A 64 -14.34 7.86 0.03
C GLN A 64 -13.98 9.07 0.89
N LEU A 65 -12.75 9.11 1.41
CA LEU A 65 -12.27 10.18 2.29
C LEU A 65 -11.59 11.32 1.53
N THR A 66 -11.35 11.16 0.23
CA THR A 66 -10.76 12.18 -0.64
C THR A 66 -11.60 12.36 -1.93
N PRO A 67 -12.83 12.88 -1.81
CA PRO A 67 -13.62 13.16 -3.00
C PRO A 67 -12.93 14.21 -3.88
N ILE A 68 -13.00 14.05 -5.20
CA ILE A 68 -12.32 14.93 -6.18
C ILE A 68 -12.86 16.37 -6.12
N VAL A 69 -14.10 16.56 -5.64
CA VAL A 69 -14.76 17.86 -5.60
C VAL A 69 -14.29 18.66 -4.38
N ASN A 70 -13.73 19.85 -4.62
CA ASN A 70 -13.36 20.85 -3.59
C ASN A 70 -12.35 20.35 -2.54
N LEU A 71 -11.41 19.48 -2.93
CA LEU A 71 -10.39 18.96 -2.03
C LEU A 71 -9.36 20.06 -1.67
N GLN A 72 -9.50 20.69 -0.51
CA GLN A 72 -8.56 21.70 -0.01
C GLN A 72 -7.29 21.10 0.62
N GLY A 73 -7.34 19.82 1.01
CA GLY A 73 -6.23 19.11 1.62
C GLY A 73 -6.58 17.67 1.97
N ILE A 74 -5.56 16.86 2.22
CA ILE A 74 -5.70 15.44 2.55
C ILE A 74 -5.34 15.22 4.02
N ASN A 75 -6.32 14.81 4.84
CA ASN A 75 -6.08 14.44 6.23
C ASN A 75 -5.44 13.04 6.33
N LEU A 76 -4.11 12.96 6.13
CA LEU A 76 -3.35 11.70 6.17
C LEU A 76 -3.52 10.95 7.49
N SER A 77 -3.53 11.69 8.61
CA SER A 77 -3.64 11.11 9.95
C SER A 77 -5.02 10.47 10.15
N GLY A 78 -6.10 11.18 9.80
CA GLY A 78 -7.47 10.70 9.91
C GLY A 78 -7.74 9.51 8.99
N ILE A 79 -7.22 9.53 7.76
CA ILE A 79 -7.33 8.41 6.81
C ILE A 79 -6.59 7.20 7.37
N THR A 80 -5.37 7.37 7.88
CA THR A 80 -4.57 6.28 8.45
C THR A 80 -5.30 5.64 9.65
N GLN A 81 -5.82 6.45 10.57
CA GLN A 81 -6.54 5.94 11.74
C GLN A 81 -7.81 5.17 11.36
N LYS A 82 -8.65 5.73 10.49
CA LYS A 82 -9.83 5.03 9.96
C LYS A 82 -9.45 3.76 9.20
N ALA A 83 -8.32 3.76 8.51
CA ALA A 83 -7.87 2.62 7.72
C ALA A 83 -7.44 1.43 8.57
N ILE A 84 -6.89 1.66 9.77
CA ILE A 84 -6.44 0.62 10.70
C ILE A 84 -7.63 -0.08 11.39
N THR A 85 -8.74 0.61 11.57
CA THR A 85 -9.93 0.06 12.24
C THR A 85 -10.83 -0.79 11.34
N VAL A 86 -10.50 -0.94 10.06
CA VAL A 86 -11.33 -1.71 9.11
C VAL A 86 -11.14 -3.22 9.34
N SER A 87 -12.19 -3.87 9.85
CA SER A 87 -12.22 -5.30 10.20
C SER A 87 -11.79 -6.23 9.07
N ASP A 88 -12.28 -6.00 7.84
CA ASP A 88 -11.93 -6.82 6.67
C ASP A 88 -10.42 -6.82 6.37
N LYS A 89 -9.69 -5.76 6.74
CA LYS A 89 -8.24 -5.72 6.54
C LYS A 89 -7.52 -6.52 7.62
N LEU A 90 -8.02 -6.48 8.85
CA LEU A 90 -7.45 -7.23 9.97
C LEU A 90 -7.54 -8.73 9.69
N SER A 91 -8.69 -9.23 9.23
CA SER A 91 -8.86 -10.65 8.92
C SER A 91 -7.94 -11.10 7.78
N ASN A 92 -7.83 -10.33 6.68
CA ASN A 92 -6.93 -10.66 5.59
C ASN A 92 -5.44 -10.52 5.98
N PHE A 93 -5.09 -9.59 6.86
CA PHE A 93 -3.74 -9.47 7.38
C PHE A 93 -3.39 -10.65 8.29
N ASP A 94 -4.33 -11.13 9.09
CA ASP A 94 -4.13 -12.32 9.93
C ASP A 94 -3.93 -13.59 9.10
N LEU A 95 -4.61 -13.71 7.95
CA LEU A 95 -4.32 -14.77 6.96
C LEU A 95 -2.88 -14.67 6.43
N MET A 96 -2.40 -13.47 6.09
CA MET A 96 -0.99 -13.29 5.68
C MET A 96 -0.01 -13.65 6.80
N VAL A 97 -0.33 -13.30 8.04
CA VAL A 97 0.50 -13.63 9.21
C VAL A 97 0.55 -15.14 9.45
N ALA A 98 -0.55 -15.86 9.21
CA ALA A 98 -0.60 -17.32 9.34
C ALA A 98 0.32 -18.03 8.32
N GLU A 99 0.45 -17.47 7.12
CA GLU A 99 1.32 -17.98 6.05
C GLU A 99 2.79 -17.53 6.17
N ALA A 100 3.12 -16.72 7.19
CA ALA A 100 4.49 -16.25 7.39
C ALA A 100 5.40 -17.36 7.91
N ILE A 101 6.52 -17.60 7.21
CA ILE A 101 7.54 -18.62 7.57
C ILE A 101 8.07 -18.43 9.00
N ILE A 102 8.13 -17.18 9.47
CA ILE A 102 8.54 -16.84 10.84
C ILE A 102 7.34 -16.22 11.53
N LYS A 103 6.87 -16.84 12.62
CA LYS A 103 5.78 -16.32 13.44
C LYS A 103 6.19 -14.97 14.05
N PRO A 104 5.50 -13.87 13.72
CA PRO A 104 5.84 -12.56 14.24
C PRO A 104 5.34 -12.35 15.67
N GLY A 105 6.09 -11.58 16.46
CA GLY A 105 5.59 -11.05 17.74
C GLY A 105 4.39 -10.12 17.56
N ASN A 106 3.57 -9.97 18.59
CA ASN A 106 2.38 -9.11 18.53
C ASN A 106 2.73 -7.64 18.25
N HIS A 107 3.86 -7.14 18.74
CA HIS A 107 4.33 -5.79 18.44
C HIS A 107 4.72 -5.66 16.96
N VAL A 108 5.46 -6.63 16.41
CA VAL A 108 5.83 -6.66 14.98
C VAL A 108 4.59 -6.69 14.09
N ARG A 109 3.58 -7.50 14.42
CA ARG A 109 2.31 -7.56 13.66
C ARG A 109 1.65 -6.18 13.57
N LYS A 110 1.51 -5.51 14.71
CA LYS A 110 0.90 -4.16 14.78
C LYS A 110 1.71 -3.14 13.99
N ASP A 111 3.03 -3.17 14.14
CA ASP A 111 3.94 -2.24 13.47
C ASP A 111 3.96 -2.43 11.95
N VAL A 112 3.95 -3.67 11.46
CA VAL A 112 3.89 -3.99 10.01
C VAL A 112 2.57 -3.54 9.42
N LEU A 113 1.45 -3.83 10.08
CA LEU A 113 0.13 -3.39 9.61
C LEU A 113 0.06 -1.86 9.57
N PHE A 114 0.41 -1.20 10.67
CA PHE A 114 0.39 0.25 10.78
C PHE A 114 1.28 0.91 9.72
N SER A 115 2.50 0.40 9.56
CA SER A 115 3.47 0.94 8.59
C SER A 115 3.03 0.74 7.16
N THR A 116 2.44 -0.42 6.82
CA THR A 116 1.87 -0.71 5.50
C THR A 116 0.75 0.27 5.18
N VAL A 117 -0.20 0.46 6.10
CA VAL A 117 -1.32 1.40 5.92
C VAL A 117 -0.82 2.83 5.78
N LYS A 118 0.07 3.26 6.68
CA LYS A 118 0.64 4.61 6.68
C LYS A 118 1.41 4.90 5.39
N LEU A 119 2.20 3.93 4.90
CA LEU A 119 2.95 4.07 3.65
C LEU A 119 2.00 4.16 2.45
N TYR A 120 0.99 3.28 2.39
CA TYR A 120 -0.01 3.31 1.33
C TYR A 120 -0.73 4.66 1.25
N VAL A 121 -1.23 5.17 2.38
CA VAL A 121 -1.94 6.46 2.45
C VAL A 121 -1.06 7.61 1.98
N ARG A 122 0.23 7.62 2.37
CA ARG A 122 1.18 8.66 1.95
C ARG A 122 1.48 8.62 0.45
N VAL A 123 1.80 7.43 -0.08
CA VAL A 123 2.12 7.26 -1.51
C VAL A 123 0.89 7.61 -2.36
N HIS A 124 -0.29 7.18 -1.95
CA HIS A 124 -1.51 7.43 -2.70
C HIS A 124 -1.92 8.91 -2.67
N ALA A 125 -1.78 9.59 -1.51
CA ALA A 125 -1.99 11.03 -1.42
C ALA A 125 -1.02 11.83 -2.29
N PHE A 126 0.25 11.41 -2.37
CA PHE A 126 1.22 12.01 -3.28
C PHE A 126 0.81 11.84 -4.74
N SER A 127 0.43 10.62 -5.16
CA SER A 127 -0.06 10.35 -6.52
C SER A 127 -1.29 11.19 -6.86
N MET A 128 -2.28 11.25 -5.97
CA MET A 128 -3.48 12.08 -6.16
C MET A 128 -3.13 13.55 -6.33
N SER A 129 -2.26 14.09 -5.47
CA SER A 129 -1.84 15.50 -5.53
C SER A 129 -1.14 15.81 -6.86
N LYS A 130 -0.28 14.89 -7.33
CA LYS A 130 0.39 15.01 -8.63
C LYS A 130 -0.63 15.02 -9.78
N ASP A 131 -1.62 14.12 -9.75
CA ASP A 131 -2.65 14.02 -10.79
C ASP A 131 -3.53 15.28 -10.82
N GLU A 132 -3.85 15.87 -9.66
CA GLU A 132 -4.61 17.13 -9.59
C GLU A 132 -3.83 18.31 -10.16
N ILE A 133 -2.55 18.44 -9.81
CA ILE A 133 -1.67 19.47 -10.38
C ILE A 133 -1.58 19.31 -11.90
N GLN A 134 -1.45 18.08 -12.40
CA GLN A 134 -1.42 17.82 -13.84
C GLN A 134 -2.75 18.19 -14.51
N ARG A 135 -3.89 17.90 -13.86
CA ARG A 135 -5.23 18.29 -14.33
C ARG A 135 -5.33 19.80 -14.50
N HIS A 136 -4.95 20.57 -13.48
CA HIS A 136 -4.97 22.04 -13.56
C HIS A 136 -4.08 22.59 -14.67
N LYS A 137 -2.87 22.04 -14.85
CA LYS A 137 -1.98 22.42 -15.97
C LYS A 137 -2.64 22.19 -17.32
N HIS A 138 -3.25 21.02 -17.53
CA HIS A 138 -3.94 20.71 -18.78
C HIS A 138 -5.14 21.62 -19.02
N THR A 139 -5.94 21.92 -17.98
CA THR A 139 -7.07 22.85 -18.10
C THR A 139 -6.60 24.25 -18.48
N ALA A 140 -5.57 24.78 -17.82
CA ALA A 140 -5.01 26.10 -18.15
C ALA A 140 -4.48 26.17 -19.59
N ILE A 141 -3.78 25.13 -20.07
CA ILE A 141 -3.30 25.07 -21.46
C ILE A 141 -4.46 25.06 -22.46
N LYS A 142 -5.55 24.34 -22.16
CA LYS A 142 -6.74 24.31 -23.02
C LYS A 142 -7.43 25.66 -23.06
N THR A 143 -7.60 26.32 -21.92
CA THR A 143 -8.23 27.65 -21.84
C THR A 143 -7.43 28.72 -22.56
N ASN A 144 -6.09 28.68 -22.52
CA ASN A 144 -5.23 29.67 -23.18
C ASN A 144 -5.05 29.46 -24.70
N LYS A 145 -5.59 28.36 -25.26
CA LYS A 145 -5.57 28.06 -26.70
C LYS A 145 -6.88 28.43 -27.42
N VAL A 146 -7.84 28.97 -26.69
CA VAL A 146 -9.09 29.56 -27.19
C VAL A 146 -8.93 31.07 -27.21
#